data_AF-V6AQD9-F1
#
_entry.id   AF-V6AQD9-F1
#
_cell.length_a   1.000
_cell.length_b   1.000
_cell.length_c   1.000
_cell.angle_alpha   90.00
_cell.angle_beta   90.00
_cell.angle_gamma   90.00
#
_symmetry.space_group_name_H-M   'P 1'
#
loop_
_entity.id
_entity.type
_entity.pdbx_description
1 polymer ?
#
loop_
_entity_poly.entity_id
_entity_poly.type
_entity_poly.pdbx_seq_one_letter_code
_entity_poly.pdbx_strand_id
1 'polypeptide(L)'
;MNPGNGLGSFPIVELFQKTAKEISWDDYSKWLLANKQKSYANKLFRYSKKYWEYGFSDRLVLMDSSRTRLEIMKAVSNLTRYLDISNDTNIHEEFTKWLKRKELHWSSRKYIDNYTLGKKLNVNDVVEKLRKIPVRYSNFGFFMLVTGLRTSEGLKAFNNHSDLCHDGIMELFWDRKTKKANAVYCHPLIHDEIKHTISRKVYYHITKKALGFDLRDLRKLNFTINAMKIDPLLAEFMQGRRGNVSQRHYFLPMMSEHRKKWIKTWNPIIQTRI
;
A
#
# COMPACT_ATOMS: atom_id res chain seq x y z
N MET A 1 -11.39 40.10 0.06
CA MET A 1 -10.47 38.93 0.17
C MET A 1 -9.37 39.32 1.13
N ASN A 2 -9.20 38.57 2.22
CA ASN A 2 -8.33 38.95 3.33
C ASN A 2 -6.94 38.31 3.14
N PRO A 3 -5.85 39.08 2.92
CA PRO A 3 -4.54 38.52 2.58
C PRO A 3 -3.70 38.08 3.81
N GLY A 4 -4.28 37.96 5.00
CA GLY A 4 -3.51 37.97 6.26
C GLY A 4 -3.23 36.65 6.99
N ASN A 5 -3.91 35.53 6.71
CA ASN A 5 -3.89 34.36 7.63
C ASN A 5 -3.34 33.05 7.00
N GLY A 6 -2.55 33.14 5.94
CA GLY A 6 -2.13 32.01 5.12
C GLY A 6 -0.80 31.32 5.50
N LEU A 7 0.03 31.96 6.30
CA LEU A 7 1.32 31.40 6.73
C LEU A 7 1.06 30.48 7.95
N GLY A 8 2.03 29.66 8.37
CA GLY A 8 1.94 29.00 9.68
C GLY A 8 1.71 30.04 10.80
N SER A 9 1.61 29.62 12.07
CA SER A 9 1.80 30.62 13.14
C SER A 9 3.11 31.34 12.82
N PHE A 10 3.11 32.67 12.72
CA PHE A 10 4.30 33.44 12.29
C PHE A 10 5.61 32.95 12.98
N PRO A 11 5.57 32.58 14.28
CA PRO A 11 6.73 31.97 14.96
C PRO A 11 7.22 30.63 14.38
N ILE A 12 6.34 29.74 13.89
CA ILE A 12 6.77 28.42 13.41
C ILE A 12 7.47 28.49 12.06
N VAL A 13 7.07 29.44 11.21
CA VAL A 13 7.70 29.63 9.90
C VAL A 13 9.11 30.16 10.08
N GLU A 14 9.29 31.16 10.95
CA GLU A 14 10.61 31.69 11.29
C GLU A 14 11.50 30.63 11.95
N LEU A 15 10.95 29.86 12.90
CA LEU A 15 11.67 28.76 13.53
C LEU A 15 12.14 27.71 12.51
N PHE A 16 11.26 27.31 11.59
CA PHE A 16 11.63 26.40 10.50
C PHE A 16 12.73 26.98 9.63
N GLN A 17 12.62 28.24 9.19
CA GLN A 17 13.61 28.87 8.34
C GLN A 17 14.97 29.00 9.04
N LYS A 18 14.98 29.37 10.32
CA LYS A 18 16.20 29.46 11.13
C LYS A 18 16.89 28.10 11.24
N THR A 19 16.16 27.10 11.76
CA THR A 19 16.69 25.76 11.99
C THR A 19 17.10 25.05 10.69
N ALA A 20 16.39 25.28 9.59
CA ALA A 20 16.75 24.73 8.28
C ALA A 20 17.99 25.40 7.66
N LYS A 21 18.30 26.66 8.00
CA LYS A 21 19.55 27.33 7.58
C LYS A 21 20.76 26.86 8.38
N GLU A 22 20.56 26.54 9.66
CA GLU A 22 21.61 26.10 10.59
C GLU A 22 21.86 24.58 10.54
N ILE A 23 21.15 23.85 9.68
CA ILE A 23 21.23 22.39 9.63
C ILE A 23 22.62 21.86 9.21
N SER A 24 23.12 20.88 9.97
CA SER A 24 24.18 19.98 9.50
C SER A 24 23.63 19.01 8.46
N TRP A 25 23.88 19.30 7.17
CA TRP A 25 23.43 18.44 6.07
C TRP A 25 24.04 17.04 6.13
N ASP A 26 25.25 16.90 6.67
CA ASP A 26 25.92 15.61 6.79
C ASP A 26 25.25 14.73 7.85
N ASP A 27 24.86 15.31 8.99
CA ASP A 27 24.16 14.55 10.03
C ASP A 27 22.73 14.21 9.63
N TYR A 28 22.05 15.10 8.89
CA TYR A 28 20.76 14.77 8.27
C TYR A 28 20.88 13.61 7.26
N SER A 29 21.95 13.59 6.46
CA SER A 29 22.23 12.49 5.53
C SER A 29 22.46 11.17 6.26
N LYS A 30 23.27 11.16 7.32
CA LYS A 30 23.49 9.99 8.19
C LYS A 30 22.17 9.50 8.81
N TRP A 31 21.38 10.41 9.36
CA TRP A 31 20.07 10.09 9.95
C TRP A 31 19.12 9.47 8.93
N LEU A 32 19.07 9.99 7.70
CA LEU A 32 18.25 9.42 6.62
C LEU A 32 18.71 8.00 6.26
N LEU A 33 20.02 7.76 6.14
CA LEU A 33 20.58 6.45 5.81
C LEU A 33 20.36 5.41 6.91
N ALA A 34 20.37 5.83 8.17
CA ALA A 34 20.06 4.95 9.30
C ALA A 34 18.57 4.55 9.35
N ASN A 35 17.68 5.42 8.88
CA ASN A 35 16.22 5.26 9.06
C ASN A 35 15.45 4.86 7.79
N LYS A 36 16.10 4.82 6.62
CA LYS A 36 15.46 4.61 5.31
C LYS A 36 16.36 3.76 4.41
N GLN A 37 15.75 3.11 3.41
CA GLN A 37 16.51 2.42 2.37
C GLN A 37 17.41 3.41 1.60
N LYS A 38 18.67 3.03 1.36
CA LYS A 38 19.71 3.86 0.71
C LYS A 38 19.24 4.69 -0.49
N SER A 39 18.57 4.06 -1.47
CA SER A 39 18.08 4.77 -2.66
C SER A 39 17.00 5.80 -2.35
N TYR A 40 16.14 5.54 -1.37
CA TYR A 40 15.11 6.47 -0.93
C TYR A 40 15.72 7.60 -0.08
N ALA A 41 16.66 7.29 0.82
CA ALA A 41 17.42 8.26 1.60
C ALA A 41 18.12 9.28 0.69
N ASN A 42 18.88 8.82 -0.30
CA ASN A 42 19.60 9.67 -1.24
C ASN A 42 18.67 10.62 -2.01
N LYS A 43 17.49 10.13 -2.41
CA LYS A 43 16.49 10.94 -3.09
C LYS A 43 15.89 12.00 -2.15
N LEU A 44 15.51 11.61 -0.92
CA LEU A 44 15.00 12.54 0.08
C LEU A 44 16.03 13.62 0.37
N PHE A 45 17.29 13.26 0.62
CA PHE A 45 18.37 14.20 0.88
C PHE A 45 18.51 15.25 -0.23
N ARG A 46 18.59 14.81 -1.50
CA ARG A 46 18.67 15.72 -2.65
C ARG A 46 17.48 16.68 -2.73
N TYR A 47 16.26 16.18 -2.50
CA TYR A 47 15.07 17.01 -2.55
C TYR A 47 14.97 17.95 -1.35
N SER A 48 15.33 17.51 -0.14
CA SER A 48 15.34 18.35 1.06
C SER A 48 16.33 19.50 0.87
N LYS A 49 17.56 19.21 0.42
CA LYS A 49 18.58 20.24 0.18
C LYS A 49 18.16 21.24 -0.91
N LYS A 50 17.48 20.78 -1.96
CA LYS A 50 17.04 21.64 -3.07
C LYS A 50 15.78 22.45 -2.76
N TYR A 51 14.87 21.92 -1.94
CA TYR A 51 13.51 22.45 -1.78
C TYR A 51 13.11 22.73 -0.32
N TRP A 52 14.07 22.86 0.61
CA TRP A 52 13.74 23.12 2.02
C TRP A 52 12.91 24.41 2.18
N GLU A 53 13.20 25.45 1.40
CA GLU A 53 12.48 26.74 1.40
C GLU A 53 10.99 26.62 0.99
N TYR A 54 10.58 25.48 0.44
CA TYR A 54 9.20 25.25 0.06
C TYR A 54 8.32 24.96 1.29
N GLY A 55 8.90 24.60 2.43
CA GLY A 55 8.17 24.41 3.68
C GLY A 55 7.45 25.69 4.12
N PHE A 56 6.16 25.57 4.45
CA PHE A 56 5.28 26.69 4.83
C PHE A 56 5.17 27.83 3.82
N SER A 57 5.49 27.60 2.55
CA SER A 57 5.51 28.64 1.52
C SER A 57 4.32 28.54 0.56
N ASP A 58 3.88 29.68 0.02
CA ASP A 58 2.91 29.71 -1.08
C ASP A 58 3.47 29.06 -2.36
N ARG A 59 4.80 29.03 -2.54
CA ARG A 59 5.44 28.31 -3.65
C ARG A 59 4.99 26.85 -3.69
N LEU A 60 4.91 26.18 -2.54
CA LEU A 60 4.45 24.79 -2.48
C LEU A 60 2.93 24.65 -2.73
N VAL A 61 2.15 25.62 -2.28
CA VAL A 61 0.69 25.64 -2.45
C VAL A 61 0.31 25.84 -3.92
N LEU A 62 0.98 26.77 -4.60
CA LEU A 62 0.72 27.15 -5.99
C LEU A 62 1.25 26.13 -7.01
N MET A 63 2.04 25.13 -6.58
CA MET A 63 2.47 24.06 -7.47
C MET A 63 1.29 23.17 -7.89
N ASP A 64 1.26 22.79 -9.16
CA ASP A 64 0.32 21.78 -9.65
C ASP A 64 0.47 20.44 -8.92
N SER A 65 -0.67 19.74 -8.80
CA SER A 65 -0.71 18.37 -8.27
C SER A 65 0.07 17.42 -9.19
N SER A 66 1.31 17.17 -8.82
CA SER A 66 2.28 16.44 -9.62
C SER A 66 3.11 15.47 -8.78
N ARG A 67 3.79 14.55 -9.46
CA ARG A 67 4.76 13.67 -8.78
C ARG A 67 5.86 14.48 -8.12
N THR A 68 6.30 15.57 -8.75
CA THR A 68 7.34 16.47 -8.21
C THR A 68 6.89 17.13 -6.92
N ARG A 69 5.68 17.72 -6.88
CA ARG A 69 5.10 18.32 -5.66
C ARG A 69 5.06 17.30 -4.51
N LEU A 70 4.63 16.07 -4.81
CA LEU A 70 4.60 14.99 -3.82
C LEU A 70 5.99 14.63 -3.27
N GLU A 71 7.02 14.58 -4.11
CA GLU A 71 8.39 14.29 -3.63
C GLU A 71 8.96 15.46 -2.81
N ILE A 72 8.64 16.71 -3.16
CA ILE A 72 8.99 17.90 -2.35
C ILE A 72 8.33 17.81 -0.98
N MET A 73 7.01 17.58 -0.92
CA MET A 73 6.28 17.46 0.36
C MET A 73 6.90 16.37 1.26
N LYS A 74 7.29 15.22 0.68
CA LYS A 74 7.92 14.13 1.44
C LYS A 74 9.28 14.53 1.98
N ALA A 75 10.08 15.20 1.16
CA ALA A 75 11.41 15.64 1.53
C ALA A 75 11.37 16.74 2.60
N VAL A 76 10.48 17.72 2.47
CA VAL A 76 10.26 18.75 3.50
C VAL A 76 9.73 18.13 4.79
N SER A 77 8.76 17.22 4.72
CA SER A 77 8.24 16.56 5.94
C SER A 77 9.27 15.67 6.65
N ASN A 78 10.22 15.05 5.94
CA ASN A 78 11.32 14.33 6.60
C ASN A 78 12.35 15.30 7.18
N LEU A 79 12.58 16.44 6.53
CA LEU A 79 13.44 17.49 7.06
C LEU A 79 12.86 18.06 8.36
N THR A 80 11.57 18.40 8.39
CA THR A 80 10.92 18.91 9.61
C THR A 80 10.99 17.91 10.77
N ARG A 81 10.86 16.60 10.49
CA ARG A 81 11.04 15.56 11.53
C ARG A 81 12.45 15.51 12.10
N TYR A 82 13.45 15.66 11.23
CA TYR A 82 14.83 15.70 11.68
C TYR A 82 15.06 16.94 12.56
N LEU A 83 14.56 18.10 12.12
CA LEU A 83 14.66 19.35 12.87
C LEU A 83 13.99 19.27 14.24
N ASP A 84 12.84 18.60 14.33
CA ASP A 84 12.16 18.33 15.61
C ASP A 84 13.04 17.53 16.57
N ILE A 85 13.71 16.49 16.07
CA ILE A 85 14.59 15.66 16.89
C ILE A 85 15.85 16.44 17.29
N SER A 86 16.44 17.19 16.38
CA SER A 86 17.72 17.88 16.63
C SER A 86 17.59 19.14 17.46
N ASN A 87 16.41 19.77 17.48
CA ASN A 87 16.19 21.06 18.15
C ASN A 87 15.10 21.03 19.23
N ASP A 88 14.52 19.86 19.51
CA ASP A 88 13.38 19.69 20.44
C ASP A 88 12.19 20.61 20.09
N THR A 89 11.70 20.48 18.84
CA THR A 89 10.62 21.32 18.29
C THR A 89 9.41 20.50 17.83
N ASN A 90 8.35 21.19 17.38
CA ASN A 90 7.10 20.59 16.85
C ASN A 90 6.78 21.04 15.40
N ILE A 91 7.81 21.39 14.62
CA ILE A 91 7.70 21.90 13.25
C ILE A 91 7.01 20.88 12.33
N HIS A 92 7.27 19.58 12.47
CA HIS A 92 6.64 18.57 11.60
C HIS A 92 5.14 18.45 11.86
N GLU A 93 4.72 18.55 13.12
CA GLU A 93 3.30 18.56 13.45
C GLU A 93 2.60 19.77 12.83
N GLU A 94 3.18 20.96 13.00
CA GLU A 94 2.65 22.19 12.42
C GLU A 94 2.69 22.18 10.88
N PHE A 95 3.71 21.59 10.28
CA PHE A 95 3.78 21.41 8.83
C PHE A 95 2.64 20.52 8.34
N THR A 96 2.36 19.43 9.05
CA THR A 96 1.26 18.52 8.71
C THR A 96 -0.11 19.21 8.84
N LYS A 97 -0.32 19.99 9.90
CA LYS A 97 -1.54 20.80 10.07
C LYS A 97 -1.65 21.84 8.96
N TRP A 98 -0.57 22.53 8.63
CA TRP A 98 -0.53 23.52 7.56
C TRP A 98 -0.85 22.92 6.19
N LEU A 99 -0.28 21.77 5.83
CA LEU A 99 -0.62 21.03 4.62
C LEU A 99 -2.13 20.72 4.55
N LYS A 100 -2.73 20.30 5.68
CA LYS A 100 -4.18 20.03 5.75
C LYS A 100 -5.01 21.30 5.54
N ARG A 101 -4.64 22.42 6.19
CA ARG A 101 -5.32 23.73 6.00
C ARG A 101 -5.22 24.25 4.57
N LYS A 102 -4.13 23.94 3.87
CA LYS A 102 -3.89 24.30 2.47
C LYS A 102 -4.41 23.27 1.46
N GLU A 103 -5.14 22.26 1.93
CA GLU A 103 -5.71 21.19 1.09
C GLU A 103 -4.65 20.45 0.24
N LEU A 104 -3.42 20.39 0.73
CA LEU A 104 -2.32 19.69 0.08
C LEU A 104 -2.35 18.21 0.43
N HIS A 105 -2.73 17.39 -0.55
CA HIS A 105 -2.83 15.95 -0.39
C HIS A 105 -1.53 15.22 -0.73
N TRP A 106 -1.25 14.13 -0.02
CA TRP A 106 -0.15 13.19 -0.26
C TRP A 106 -0.36 12.30 -1.51
N SER A 107 -1.22 12.72 -2.45
CA SER A 107 -1.53 12.00 -3.68
C SER A 107 -1.32 12.92 -4.88
N SER A 108 -0.67 12.37 -5.91
CA SER A 108 -0.54 13.01 -7.22
C SER A 108 -1.49 12.41 -8.26
N ARG A 109 -2.43 11.55 -7.83
CA ARG A 109 -3.35 10.89 -8.75
C ARG A 109 -4.46 11.89 -9.10
N LYS A 110 -4.69 12.10 -10.40
CA LYS A 110 -5.94 12.69 -10.89
C LYS A 110 -7.10 11.86 -10.34
N TYR A 111 -8.18 12.52 -9.92
CA TYR A 111 -9.40 11.86 -9.48
C TYR A 111 -9.82 10.85 -10.56
N ILE A 112 -9.93 9.59 -10.18
CA ILE A 112 -10.55 8.56 -11.02
C ILE A 112 -11.84 8.20 -10.31
N ASP A 113 -12.96 8.33 -11.00
CA ASP A 113 -14.25 7.93 -10.48
C ASP A 113 -14.20 6.45 -10.03
N ASN A 114 -14.42 6.24 -8.73
CA ASN A 114 -14.41 4.94 -8.10
C ASN A 114 -15.53 4.04 -8.64
N TYR A 115 -16.65 4.62 -9.07
CA TYR A 115 -17.77 3.89 -9.66
C TYR A 115 -17.39 3.31 -11.02
N THR A 116 -16.76 4.12 -11.87
CA THR A 116 -16.18 3.68 -13.14
C THR A 116 -15.06 2.65 -12.97
N LEU A 117 -14.22 2.76 -11.93
CA LEU A 117 -13.22 1.73 -11.58
C LEU A 117 -13.87 0.40 -11.18
N GLY A 118 -14.97 0.45 -10.41
CA GLY A 118 -15.70 -0.73 -9.96
C GLY A 118 -16.34 -1.52 -11.11
N LYS A 119 -16.82 -0.83 -12.16
CA LYS A 119 -17.38 -1.47 -13.36
C LYS A 119 -16.34 -2.05 -14.33
N LYS A 120 -15.07 -1.60 -14.25
CA LYS A 120 -14.05 -1.91 -15.28
C LYS A 120 -13.30 -3.23 -15.09
N LEU A 121 -13.40 -3.90 -13.95
CA LEU A 121 -12.70 -5.17 -13.71
C LEU A 121 -13.66 -6.36 -13.78
N ASN A 122 -13.93 -6.82 -15.00
CA ASN A 122 -14.60 -8.10 -15.22
C ASN A 122 -13.63 -9.25 -14.86
N VAL A 123 -14.10 -10.22 -14.08
CA VAL A 123 -13.28 -11.36 -13.66
C VAL A 123 -12.80 -12.21 -14.84
N ASN A 124 -13.62 -12.37 -15.89
CA ASN A 124 -13.24 -13.16 -17.07
C ASN A 124 -12.10 -12.47 -17.83
N ASP A 125 -12.18 -11.15 -18.02
CA ASP A 125 -11.10 -10.37 -18.64
C ASP A 125 -9.81 -10.46 -17.83
N VAL A 126 -9.91 -10.43 -16.50
CA VAL A 126 -8.76 -10.59 -15.59
C VAL A 126 -8.11 -11.96 -15.76
N VAL A 127 -8.90 -13.04 -15.75
CA VAL A 127 -8.41 -14.41 -15.94
C VAL A 127 -7.69 -14.52 -17.28
N GLU A 128 -8.30 -14.06 -18.37
CA GLU A 128 -7.72 -14.09 -19.71
C GLU A 128 -6.40 -13.30 -19.81
N LYS A 129 -6.30 -12.13 -19.17
CA LYS A 129 -5.06 -11.34 -19.13
C LYS A 129 -3.97 -12.03 -18.32
N LEU A 130 -4.32 -12.69 -17.22
CA LEU A 130 -3.36 -13.45 -16.41
C LEU A 130 -2.84 -14.70 -17.11
N ARG A 131 -3.62 -15.33 -18.00
CA ARG A 131 -3.14 -16.47 -18.82
C ARG A 131 -2.07 -16.07 -19.84
N LYS A 132 -2.09 -14.82 -20.30
CA LYS A 132 -1.19 -14.32 -21.36
C LYS A 132 0.21 -13.92 -20.86
N ILE A 133 0.44 -13.89 -19.55
CA ILE A 133 1.77 -13.62 -18.98
C ILE A 133 2.51 -14.94 -18.69
N PRO A 134 3.86 -14.94 -18.57
CA PRO A 134 4.61 -16.17 -18.34
C PRO A 134 4.10 -16.95 -17.13
N VAL A 135 4.02 -18.29 -17.26
CA VAL A 135 3.39 -19.21 -16.29
C VAL A 135 3.79 -18.91 -14.85
N ARG A 136 5.09 -18.73 -14.59
CA ARG A 136 5.63 -18.40 -13.25
C ARG A 136 4.92 -17.20 -12.60
N TYR A 137 4.63 -16.16 -13.37
CA TYR A 137 3.97 -14.94 -12.92
C TYR A 137 2.44 -15.04 -13.00
N SER A 138 1.93 -15.85 -13.92
CA SER A 138 0.52 -16.22 -14.01
C SER A 138 0.05 -16.89 -12.72
N ASN A 139 0.77 -17.92 -12.25
CA ASN A 139 0.47 -18.63 -11.00
C ASN A 139 0.40 -17.67 -9.80
N PHE A 140 1.35 -16.72 -9.73
CA PHE A 140 1.31 -15.68 -8.70
C PHE A 140 0.13 -14.71 -8.87
N GLY A 141 -0.21 -14.33 -10.10
CA GLY A 141 -1.37 -13.50 -10.38
C GLY A 141 -2.68 -14.16 -9.94
N PHE A 142 -2.86 -15.45 -10.24
CA PHE A 142 -4.01 -16.23 -9.78
C PHE A 142 -4.01 -16.39 -8.26
N PHE A 143 -2.86 -16.68 -7.65
CA PHE A 143 -2.72 -16.68 -6.19
C PHE A 143 -3.17 -15.35 -5.58
N MET A 144 -2.74 -14.22 -6.13
CA MET A 144 -3.14 -12.88 -5.68
C MET A 144 -4.64 -12.62 -5.88
N LEU A 145 -5.23 -13.09 -6.98
CA LEU A 145 -6.66 -12.97 -7.26
C LEU A 145 -7.50 -13.76 -6.23
N VAL A 146 -7.08 -14.98 -5.90
CA VAL A 146 -7.88 -15.87 -5.04
C VAL A 146 -7.70 -15.56 -3.55
N THR A 147 -6.48 -15.21 -3.14
CA THR A 147 -6.19 -14.86 -1.74
C THR A 147 -6.57 -13.42 -1.41
N GLY A 148 -6.57 -12.53 -2.41
CA GLY A 148 -6.86 -11.12 -2.24
C GLY A 148 -5.87 -10.40 -1.33
N LEU A 149 -4.63 -10.89 -1.16
CA LEU A 149 -3.65 -10.28 -0.27
C LEU A 149 -3.14 -8.92 -0.75
N ARG A 150 -2.57 -8.11 0.16
CA ARG A 150 -1.78 -6.96 -0.32
C ARG A 150 -0.57 -7.50 -1.04
N THR A 151 -0.09 -6.77 -2.03
CA THR A 151 0.94 -7.28 -2.94
C THR A 151 2.25 -7.69 -2.24
N SER A 152 2.65 -6.99 -1.19
CA SER A 152 3.81 -7.37 -0.37
C SER A 152 3.56 -8.59 0.51
N GLU A 153 2.36 -8.69 1.09
CA GLU A 153 1.93 -9.84 1.90
C GLU A 153 1.83 -11.10 1.03
N GLY A 154 1.21 -10.98 -0.14
CA GLY A 154 1.07 -12.07 -1.10
C GLY A 154 2.40 -12.56 -1.65
N LEU A 155 3.36 -11.66 -1.92
CA LEU A 155 4.71 -12.06 -2.31
C LEU A 155 5.38 -12.92 -1.23
N LYS A 156 5.23 -12.52 0.04
CA LYS A 156 5.77 -13.26 1.18
C LYS A 156 5.04 -14.59 1.39
N ALA A 157 3.72 -14.58 1.31
CA ALA A 157 2.88 -15.77 1.47
C ALA A 157 3.11 -16.80 0.37
N PHE A 158 3.25 -16.37 -0.88
CA PHE A 158 3.55 -17.24 -2.01
C PHE A 158 4.90 -17.93 -1.85
N ASN A 159 5.94 -17.19 -1.44
CA ASN A 159 7.28 -17.73 -1.29
C ASN A 159 7.45 -18.65 -0.07
N ASN A 160 6.62 -18.47 0.96
CA ASN A 160 6.64 -19.28 2.19
C ASN A 160 5.35 -20.11 2.32
N HIS A 161 4.76 -20.51 1.20
CA HIS A 161 3.42 -21.10 1.16
C HIS A 161 3.32 -22.40 1.96
N SER A 162 4.33 -23.27 1.88
CA SER A 162 4.40 -24.53 2.62
C SER A 162 4.29 -24.32 4.13
N ASP A 163 4.83 -23.22 4.64
CA ASP A 163 4.93 -22.96 6.08
C ASP A 163 3.67 -22.29 6.63
N LEU A 164 2.81 -21.77 5.75
CA LEU A 164 1.64 -20.97 6.12
C LEU A 164 0.32 -21.66 5.85
N CYS A 165 0.30 -22.56 4.87
CA CYS A 165 -0.93 -23.17 4.37
C CYS A 165 -1.20 -24.48 5.10
N HIS A 166 -2.29 -24.50 5.87
CA HIS A 166 -2.77 -25.67 6.59
C HIS A 166 -4.20 -25.98 6.13
N ASP A 167 -4.38 -27.13 5.48
CA ASP A 167 -5.65 -27.57 4.89
C ASP A 167 -6.36 -26.49 4.05
N GLY A 168 -5.62 -25.83 3.16
CA GLY A 168 -6.18 -24.81 2.26
C GLY A 168 -6.62 -23.52 2.96
N ILE A 169 -6.16 -23.27 4.19
CA ILE A 169 -6.26 -21.98 4.86
C ILE A 169 -4.85 -21.49 5.19
N MET A 170 -4.54 -20.25 4.85
CA MET A 170 -3.29 -19.58 5.20
C MET A 170 -3.54 -18.56 6.28
N GLU A 171 -2.98 -18.78 7.47
CA GLU A 171 -3.04 -17.83 8.57
C GLU A 171 -1.91 -16.81 8.47
N LEU A 172 -2.24 -15.52 8.60
CA LEU A 172 -1.34 -14.41 8.29
C LEU A 172 -1.18 -13.52 9.51
N PHE A 173 -0.10 -13.75 10.25
CA PHE A 173 0.28 -13.00 11.44
C PHE A 173 1.57 -12.22 11.22
N TRP A 174 1.52 -11.25 10.31
CA TRP A 174 2.73 -10.54 9.86
C TRP A 174 3.20 -9.44 10.82
N ASP A 175 2.30 -8.88 11.63
CA ASP A 175 2.59 -7.73 12.46
C ASP A 175 2.20 -8.00 13.92
N ARG A 176 3.21 -8.30 14.75
CA ARG A 176 3.03 -8.51 16.19
C ARG A 176 2.64 -7.23 16.93
N LYS A 177 2.84 -6.03 16.35
CA LYS A 177 2.54 -4.75 17.01
C LYS A 177 1.06 -4.39 16.95
N THR A 178 0.39 -4.66 15.84
CA THR A 178 -1.01 -4.24 15.65
C THR A 178 -2.04 -5.23 16.19
N LYS A 179 -1.61 -6.42 16.65
CA LYS A 179 -2.49 -7.54 17.04
C LYS A 179 -3.53 -7.92 15.98
N LYS A 180 -3.37 -7.45 14.74
CA LYS A 180 -4.26 -7.77 13.63
C LYS A 180 -3.97 -9.18 13.19
N ALA A 181 -5.03 -9.95 13.01
CA ALA A 181 -4.98 -11.32 12.55
C ALA A 181 -5.94 -11.44 11.38
N ASN A 182 -5.48 -12.07 10.31
CA ASN A 182 -6.34 -12.49 9.22
C ASN A 182 -5.89 -13.86 8.72
N ALA A 183 -6.81 -14.56 8.07
CA ALA A 183 -6.50 -15.77 7.33
C ALA A 183 -7.18 -15.69 5.96
N VAL A 184 -6.63 -16.38 4.97
CA VAL A 184 -7.18 -16.43 3.62
C VAL A 184 -7.24 -17.86 3.14
N TYR A 185 -8.21 -18.18 2.29
CA TYR A 185 -8.25 -19.48 1.65
C TYR A 185 -7.10 -19.62 0.63
N CYS A 186 -6.61 -20.85 0.50
CA CYS A 186 -5.76 -21.30 -0.60
C CYS A 186 -6.56 -22.29 -1.45
N HIS A 187 -6.66 -22.01 -2.75
CA HIS A 187 -7.40 -22.86 -3.67
C HIS A 187 -6.58 -24.12 -3.99
N PRO A 188 -7.17 -25.33 -3.97
CA PRO A 188 -6.44 -26.57 -4.25
C PRO A 188 -5.65 -26.52 -5.58
N LEU A 189 -6.31 -26.12 -6.67
CA LEU A 189 -5.64 -25.98 -7.98
C LEU A 189 -4.46 -24.99 -8.00
N ILE A 190 -4.45 -23.99 -7.10
CA ILE A 190 -3.33 -23.05 -7.01
C ILE A 190 -2.27 -23.59 -6.06
N HIS A 191 -2.69 -24.21 -4.95
CA HIS A 191 -1.83 -24.84 -3.95
C HIS A 191 -0.82 -25.79 -4.61
N ASP A 192 -1.31 -26.68 -5.48
CA ASP A 192 -0.51 -27.72 -6.13
C ASP A 192 0.54 -27.20 -7.12
N GLU A 193 0.46 -25.93 -7.49
CA GLU A 193 1.33 -25.31 -8.49
C GLU A 193 2.35 -24.34 -7.92
N ILE A 194 2.29 -24.05 -6.63
CA ILE A 194 3.28 -23.24 -5.94
C ILE A 194 4.51 -24.12 -5.69
N LYS A 195 5.28 -24.35 -6.75
CA LYS A 195 6.53 -25.15 -6.75
C LYS A 195 7.78 -24.28 -6.88
N HIS A 196 7.62 -22.96 -6.89
CA HIS A 196 8.69 -21.99 -7.11
C HIS A 196 8.51 -20.75 -6.25
N THR A 197 9.60 -20.03 -6.03
CA THR A 197 9.57 -18.69 -5.44
C THR A 197 9.57 -17.62 -6.53
N ILE A 198 9.23 -16.38 -6.18
CA ILE A 198 9.32 -15.23 -7.06
C ILE A 198 10.04 -14.08 -6.35
N SER A 199 10.82 -13.31 -7.13
CA SER A 199 11.45 -12.10 -6.61
C SER A 199 10.58 -10.87 -6.86
N ARG A 200 10.99 -9.72 -6.33
CA ARG A 200 10.36 -8.42 -6.64
C ARG A 200 10.36 -8.07 -8.13
N LYS A 201 11.11 -8.80 -8.98
CA LYS A 201 11.06 -8.63 -10.43
C LYS A 201 9.68 -8.96 -11.02
N VAL A 202 8.81 -9.64 -10.28
CA VAL A 202 7.41 -9.88 -10.69
C VAL A 202 6.68 -8.59 -11.10
N TYR A 203 7.03 -7.46 -10.50
CA TYR A 203 6.44 -6.15 -10.83
C TYR A 203 6.76 -5.66 -12.25
N TYR A 204 7.81 -6.19 -12.89
CA TYR A 204 8.14 -5.88 -14.28
C TYR A 204 7.32 -6.70 -15.27
N HIS A 205 6.79 -7.85 -14.85
CA HIS A 205 6.00 -8.73 -15.70
C HIS A 205 4.50 -8.53 -15.51
N ILE A 206 4.07 -8.22 -14.28
CA ILE A 206 2.68 -7.93 -13.93
C ILE A 206 2.49 -6.41 -13.88
N THR A 207 2.60 -5.75 -15.04
CA THR A 207 2.46 -4.30 -15.15
C THR A 207 1.04 -3.91 -15.55
N LYS A 208 0.64 -2.68 -15.17
CA LYS A 208 -0.62 -2.09 -15.65
C LYS A 208 -0.69 -2.01 -17.18
N LYS A 209 0.45 -1.82 -17.86
CA LYS A 209 0.51 -1.81 -19.33
C LYS A 209 0.20 -3.19 -19.92
N ALA A 210 0.71 -4.26 -19.29
CA ALA A 210 0.47 -5.64 -19.76
C ALA A 210 -0.96 -6.11 -19.47
N LEU A 211 -1.49 -5.81 -18.29
CA LEU A 211 -2.78 -6.34 -17.82
C LEU A 211 -3.97 -5.42 -18.07
N GLY A 212 -3.74 -4.12 -18.22
CA GLY A 212 -4.79 -3.09 -18.24
C GLY A 212 -5.24 -2.62 -16.84
N PHE A 213 -4.79 -3.28 -15.77
CA PHE A 213 -5.14 -2.96 -14.38
C PHE A 213 -3.92 -3.07 -13.44
N ASP A 214 -4.00 -2.43 -12.26
CA ASP A 214 -2.95 -2.58 -11.24
C ASP A 214 -3.12 -3.94 -10.53
N LEU A 215 -2.03 -4.63 -10.19
CA LEU A 215 -2.09 -5.89 -9.42
C LEU A 215 -2.89 -5.77 -8.10
N ARG A 216 -2.95 -4.56 -7.53
CA ARG A 216 -3.74 -4.26 -6.33
C ARG A 216 -5.26 -4.31 -6.55
N ASP A 217 -5.71 -4.23 -7.79
CA ASP A 217 -7.13 -4.28 -8.12
C ASP A 217 -7.68 -5.71 -8.04
N LEU A 218 -6.83 -6.74 -8.19
CA LEU A 218 -7.20 -8.14 -7.95
C LEU A 218 -7.76 -8.35 -6.54
N ARG A 219 -7.19 -7.65 -5.56
CA ARG A 219 -7.67 -7.66 -4.17
C ARG A 219 -9.08 -7.06 -4.02
N LYS A 220 -9.43 -6.06 -4.81
CA LYS A 220 -10.80 -5.50 -4.81
C LYS A 220 -11.77 -6.49 -5.43
N LEU A 221 -11.40 -7.08 -6.56
CA LEU A 221 -12.23 -8.09 -7.24
C LEU A 221 -12.48 -9.31 -6.35
N ASN A 222 -11.43 -9.79 -5.67
CA ASN A 222 -11.53 -10.82 -4.63
C ASN A 222 -12.54 -10.47 -3.55
N PHE A 223 -12.41 -9.26 -2.97
CA PHE A 223 -13.33 -8.79 -1.94
C PHE A 223 -14.76 -8.75 -2.45
N THR A 224 -15.01 -8.19 -3.64
CA THR A 224 -16.34 -8.13 -4.24
C THR A 224 -16.95 -9.51 -4.41
N ILE A 225 -16.20 -10.47 -4.97
CA ILE A 225 -16.67 -11.86 -5.16
C ILE A 225 -17.00 -12.50 -3.82
N ASN A 226 -16.10 -12.43 -2.84
CA ASN A 226 -16.29 -13.07 -1.54
C ASN A 226 -17.42 -12.40 -0.74
N ALA A 227 -17.51 -11.07 -0.76
CA ALA A 227 -18.56 -10.35 -0.04
C ALA A 227 -19.95 -10.62 -0.63
N MET A 228 -20.07 -10.69 -1.96
CA MET A 228 -21.36 -10.94 -2.62
C MET A 228 -21.79 -12.40 -2.58
N LYS A 229 -20.85 -13.34 -2.68
CA LYS A 229 -21.16 -14.76 -2.87
C LYS A 229 -20.92 -15.63 -1.65
N ILE A 230 -20.04 -15.25 -0.73
CA ILE A 230 -19.66 -16.06 0.43
C ILE A 230 -20.27 -15.47 1.69
N ASP A 231 -19.62 -14.44 2.22
CA ASP A 231 -20.02 -13.70 3.41
C ASP A 231 -19.22 -12.37 3.48
N PRO A 232 -19.89 -11.21 3.67
CA PRO A 232 -19.21 -9.91 3.79
C PRO A 232 -18.25 -9.78 4.97
N LEU A 233 -18.60 -10.32 6.15
CA LEU A 233 -17.77 -10.22 7.35
C LEU A 233 -16.49 -11.04 7.18
N LEU A 234 -16.61 -12.24 6.62
CA LEU A 234 -15.48 -13.09 6.27
C LEU A 234 -14.61 -12.43 5.20
N ALA A 235 -15.19 -11.78 4.21
CA ALA A 235 -14.44 -11.01 3.22
C ALA A 235 -13.64 -9.85 3.86
N GLU A 236 -14.21 -9.14 4.84
CA GLU A 236 -13.47 -8.11 5.61
C GLU A 236 -12.31 -8.70 6.43
N PHE A 237 -12.56 -9.85 7.08
CA PHE A 237 -11.55 -10.57 7.86
C PHE A 237 -10.40 -11.04 6.96
N MET A 238 -10.68 -11.71 5.84
CA MET A 238 -9.66 -12.16 4.88
C MET A 238 -8.78 -11.01 4.38
N GLN A 239 -9.38 -9.83 4.24
CA GLN A 239 -8.69 -8.60 3.83
C GLN A 239 -7.96 -7.92 5.00
N GLY A 240 -7.96 -8.44 6.22
CA GLY A 240 -7.35 -7.80 7.39
C GLY A 240 -7.88 -6.39 7.63
N ARG A 241 -9.15 -6.15 7.25
CA ARG A 241 -9.90 -4.93 7.60
C ARG A 241 -10.57 -5.08 8.96
N ARG A 242 -10.92 -6.32 9.31
CA ARG A 242 -11.46 -6.76 10.59
C ARG A 242 -10.59 -7.91 11.12
N GLY A 243 -10.67 -8.16 12.42
CA GLY A 243 -9.97 -9.27 13.07
C GLY A 243 -8.79 -8.82 13.91
N ASN A 244 -8.77 -9.31 15.13
CA ASN A 244 -7.61 -9.31 16.02
C ASN A 244 -7.30 -10.75 16.46
N VAL A 245 -6.22 -10.93 17.21
CA VAL A 245 -5.79 -12.26 17.70
C VAL A 245 -6.91 -13.03 18.41
N SER A 246 -7.80 -12.37 19.14
CA SER A 246 -8.92 -13.05 19.83
C SER A 246 -10.03 -13.43 18.85
N GLN A 247 -10.39 -12.53 17.94
CA GLN A 247 -11.47 -12.74 16.97
C GLN A 247 -11.17 -13.85 15.96
N ARG A 248 -9.90 -14.25 15.79
CA ARG A 248 -9.55 -15.39 14.92
C ARG A 248 -10.27 -16.69 15.32
N HIS A 249 -10.51 -16.88 16.62
CA HIS A 249 -11.17 -18.09 17.14
C HIS A 249 -12.64 -18.17 16.69
N TYR A 250 -13.21 -17.05 16.28
CA TYR A 250 -14.53 -17.00 15.65
C TYR A 250 -14.44 -17.15 14.12
N PHE A 251 -13.49 -16.45 13.48
CA PHE A 251 -13.41 -16.44 12.02
C PHE A 251 -12.83 -17.73 11.40
N LEU A 252 -11.92 -18.44 12.06
CA LEU A 252 -11.34 -19.68 11.53
C LEU A 252 -12.37 -20.82 11.43
N PRO A 253 -13.23 -21.08 12.44
CA PRO A 253 -14.37 -21.98 12.29
C PRO A 253 -15.31 -21.55 11.17
N MET A 254 -15.67 -20.26 11.12
CA MET A 254 -16.52 -19.71 10.05
C MET A 254 -15.90 -19.92 8.66
N MET A 255 -14.59 -19.81 8.51
CA MET A 255 -13.90 -20.17 7.26
C MET A 255 -14.05 -21.66 6.93
N SER A 256 -13.93 -22.54 7.92
CA SER A 256 -14.09 -23.97 7.70
C SER A 256 -15.49 -24.32 7.21
N GLU A 257 -16.52 -23.71 7.80
CA GLU A 257 -17.92 -23.86 7.39
C GLU A 257 -18.17 -23.37 5.96
N HIS A 258 -17.61 -22.20 5.60
CA HIS A 258 -17.80 -21.62 4.28
C HIS A 258 -16.86 -22.15 3.19
N ARG A 259 -15.89 -23.01 3.52
CA ARG A 259 -14.87 -23.52 2.58
C ARG A 259 -15.47 -24.15 1.32
N LYS A 260 -16.47 -25.03 1.48
CA LYS A 260 -17.13 -25.70 0.33
C LYS A 260 -17.80 -24.70 -0.60
N LYS A 261 -18.49 -23.70 -0.03
CA LYS A 261 -19.14 -22.62 -0.78
C LYS A 261 -18.11 -21.75 -1.51
N TRP A 262 -16.99 -21.48 -0.85
CA TRP A 262 -15.87 -20.73 -1.41
C TRP A 262 -15.22 -21.46 -2.60
N ILE A 263 -14.91 -22.75 -2.46
CA ILE A 263 -14.40 -23.58 -3.55
C ILE A 263 -15.38 -23.59 -4.72
N LYS A 264 -16.68 -23.84 -4.48
CA LYS A 264 -17.70 -23.84 -5.53
C LYS A 264 -17.78 -22.49 -6.28
N THR A 265 -17.53 -21.39 -5.59
CA THR A 265 -17.54 -20.04 -6.17
C THR A 265 -16.32 -19.76 -7.03
N TRP A 266 -15.14 -20.21 -6.60
CA TRP A 266 -13.86 -19.93 -7.27
C TRP A 266 -13.48 -20.97 -8.33
N ASN A 267 -13.92 -22.23 -8.21
CA ASN A 267 -13.68 -23.27 -9.19
C ASN A 267 -13.97 -22.84 -10.64
N PRO A 268 -15.16 -22.32 -11.00
CA PRO A 268 -15.42 -21.93 -12.39
C PRO A 268 -14.54 -20.76 -12.87
N ILE A 269 -14.03 -19.94 -11.96
CA ILE A 269 -13.14 -18.81 -12.27
C ILE A 269 -11.70 -19.30 -12.48
N ILE A 270 -11.29 -20.34 -11.77
CA ILE A 270 -9.92 -20.87 -11.81
C ILE A 270 -9.77 -22.02 -12.81
N GLN A 271 -10.78 -22.84 -13.01
CA GLN A 271 -10.77 -23.95 -13.98
C GLN A 271 -10.71 -23.46 -15.43
N THR A 272 -11.23 -22.26 -15.73
CA THR A 272 -11.08 -21.62 -17.05
C THR A 272 -9.64 -21.31 -17.44
N ARG A 273 -8.68 -21.55 -16.53
CA ARG A 273 -7.27 -21.49 -16.79
C ARG A 273 -6.71 -22.74 -17.49
N ILE A 274 -7.26 -23.90 -17.16
CA ILE A 274 -6.94 -25.20 -17.77
C ILE A 274 -7.46 -25.16 -19.22
#